data_AF-A0A932EIA3-F1
#
_entry.id   AF-A0A932EIA3-F1
#
_cell.length_a   1.000
_cell.length_b   1.000
_cell.length_c   1.000
_cell.angle_alpha   90.00
_cell.angle_beta   90.00
_cell.angle_gamma   90.00
#
_symmetry.space_group_name_H-M   'P 1'
#
loop_
_entity.id
_entity.type
_entity.pdbx_description
1 polymer ?
#
loop_
_entity_poly.entity_id
_entity_poly.type
_entity_poly.pdbx_seq_one_letter_code
_entity_poly.pdbx_strand_id
1 'polypeptide(L)'
;NYADVAGLGQINFGNPDLRWESTREYDVGLDLSLFDGRVTVLGDWYQKVTEDLLLSRPITSTSGQTTVLENVGNMENRGFELGLNTVNFQSQSGRGFKWFTDFNISWNKNKVTKLFRDEPFPVGLYSTSRVEVGHPLSAFYTLRFDSVNSQTGDAVFFDKNGDGNINADDRVFIGSPHPDYWGGLTNQMSWGGFDLRTFFQFAQGHMIFNAIGVFADDGGYYNDNKFKRVLKRWQKPGDVTTEPRASWDGTSGLAGQISSKYFEDGSYIRLHEVTLGYRLPARVAGFLGLQETRVYVSGRNLKTWTDYSGYSPDVNSNGSGSNTALSTEFYAYPLARTFMFGISGAW
;
A
#
# COMPACT_ATOMS: atom_id res chain seq x y z
N ASN A 1 -14.88 32.03 19.88
CA ASN A 1 -14.17 32.30 21.14
C ASN A 1 -15.10 33.13 22.02
N TYR A 2 -15.41 32.71 23.25
CA TYR A 2 -16.39 33.39 24.10
C TYR A 2 -15.63 34.27 25.10
N ALA A 3 -15.94 35.58 25.14
CA ALA A 3 -15.40 36.60 26.06
C ALA A 3 -13.97 37.15 25.85
N ASP A 4 -13.44 37.19 24.61
CA ASP A 4 -12.25 38.00 24.24
C ASP A 4 -10.97 37.82 25.10
N VAL A 5 -10.77 36.63 25.70
CA VAL A 5 -9.52 36.30 26.39
C VAL A 5 -8.57 35.59 25.42
N ALA A 6 -7.38 36.15 25.20
CA ALA A 6 -6.27 35.43 24.56
C ALA A 6 -5.78 34.34 25.52
N GLY A 7 -6.09 33.08 25.23
CA GLY A 7 -5.63 31.93 26.00
C GLY A 7 -4.35 31.33 25.39
N LEU A 8 -3.32 31.13 26.21
CA LEU A 8 -2.22 30.22 25.92
C LEU A 8 -2.58 28.84 26.48
N GLY A 9 -2.83 27.87 25.61
CA GLY A 9 -2.97 26.47 25.98
C GLY A 9 -1.64 25.76 25.77
N GLN A 10 -1.21 24.95 26.73
CA GLN A 10 -0.11 24.02 26.49
C GLN A 10 -0.54 23.05 25.39
N ILE A 11 0.21 23.00 24.28
CA ILE A 11 -0.13 22.15 23.12
C ILE A 11 0.64 20.82 23.12
N ASN A 12 1.70 20.70 23.92
CA ASN A 12 2.51 19.47 24.06
C ASN A 12 3.18 19.43 25.44
N PHE A 13 3.43 18.21 25.94
CA PHE A 13 4.39 17.99 27.03
C PHE A 13 5.80 17.88 26.45
N GLY A 14 6.75 18.62 27.02
CA GLY A 14 8.16 18.36 26.75
C GLY A 14 8.57 17.05 27.41
N ASN A 15 9.30 16.22 26.67
CA ASN A 15 9.84 14.96 27.19
C ASN A 15 11.38 15.03 27.13
N PRO A 16 12.06 15.29 28.26
CA PRO A 16 13.51 15.41 28.30
C PRO A 16 14.23 14.07 28.12
N ASP A 17 13.53 12.93 28.26
CA ASP A 17 14.09 11.59 28.14
C ASP A 17 14.08 11.06 26.69
N LEU A 18 13.62 11.89 25.74
CA LEU A 18 13.64 11.54 24.32
C LEU A 18 15.06 11.25 23.85
N ARG A 19 15.21 10.09 23.20
CA ARG A 19 16.45 9.65 22.57
C ARG A 19 16.21 9.27 21.12
N TRP A 20 17.31 9.15 20.37
CA TRP A 20 17.27 8.68 19.00
C TRP A 20 16.77 7.24 18.91
N GLU A 21 15.98 6.96 17.87
CA GLU A 21 15.71 5.58 17.45
C GLU A 21 17.04 4.94 17.02
N SER A 22 17.33 3.74 17.52
CA SER A 22 18.53 2.99 17.15
C SER A 22 18.15 1.81 16.28
N THR A 23 18.88 1.57 15.19
CA THR A 23 18.65 0.39 14.37
C THR A 23 19.91 -0.44 14.22
N ARG A 24 19.77 -1.75 14.47
CA ARG A 24 20.82 -2.75 14.29
C ARG A 24 20.41 -3.68 13.17
N GLU A 25 21.33 -3.98 12.26
CA GLU A 25 21.06 -4.76 11.07
C GLU A 25 22.11 -5.86 10.91
N TYR A 26 21.64 -7.08 10.67
CA TYR A 26 22.45 -8.20 10.22
C TYR A 26 22.06 -8.52 8.79
N ASP A 27 23.05 -8.63 7.92
CA ASP A 27 22.86 -8.88 6.50
C ASP A 27 23.83 -9.97 6.02
N VAL A 28 23.34 -10.87 5.16
CA VAL A 28 24.11 -11.93 4.53
C VAL A 28 23.72 -11.99 3.05
N GLY A 29 24.64 -11.56 2.19
CA GLY A 29 24.48 -11.56 0.74
C GLY A 29 25.19 -12.70 0.03
N LEU A 30 24.66 -13.08 -1.13
CA LEU A 30 25.26 -13.99 -2.10
C LEU A 30 25.18 -13.37 -3.50
N ASP A 31 26.33 -13.29 -4.16
CA ASP A 31 26.45 -12.90 -5.57
C ASP A 31 26.96 -14.09 -6.37
N LEU A 32 26.17 -14.50 -7.37
CA LEU A 32 26.49 -15.61 -8.26
C LEU A 32 26.36 -15.17 -9.72
N SER A 33 27.48 -15.24 -10.44
CA SER A 33 27.52 -15.03 -11.88
C SER A 33 27.77 -16.35 -12.63
N LEU A 34 26.87 -16.69 -13.56
CA LEU A 34 26.87 -17.92 -14.32
C LEU A 34 26.97 -17.64 -15.82
N PHE A 35 27.48 -18.63 -16.56
CA PHE A 35 27.52 -18.64 -18.03
C PHE A 35 28.20 -17.40 -18.63
N ASP A 36 29.38 -17.06 -18.13
CA ASP A 36 30.16 -15.90 -18.58
C ASP A 36 29.39 -14.58 -18.42
N GLY A 37 28.75 -14.41 -17.26
CA GLY A 37 27.98 -13.20 -16.92
C GLY A 37 26.59 -13.11 -17.53
N ARG A 38 26.10 -14.16 -18.20
CA ARG A 38 24.75 -14.14 -18.81
C ARG A 38 23.63 -14.24 -17.80
N VAL A 39 23.87 -14.83 -16.64
CA VAL A 39 22.89 -14.91 -15.56
C VAL A 39 23.59 -14.50 -14.28
N THR A 40 23.14 -13.40 -13.69
CA THR A 40 23.62 -12.93 -12.39
C THR A 40 22.47 -12.99 -11.41
N VAL A 41 22.71 -13.67 -10.29
CA VAL A 41 21.76 -13.82 -9.18
C VAL A 41 22.35 -13.11 -7.98
N LEU A 42 21.57 -12.19 -7.42
CA LEU A 42 21.89 -11.47 -6.20
C LEU A 42 20.84 -11.89 -5.17
N GLY A 43 21.27 -12.41 -4.04
CA GLY A 43 20.36 -12.83 -2.97
C GLY A 43 20.83 -12.28 -1.64
N ASP A 44 19.98 -11.52 -0.96
CA ASP A 44 20.32 -10.89 0.31
C ASP A 44 19.30 -11.29 1.37
N TRP A 45 19.76 -11.83 2.48
CA TRP A 45 18.94 -12.06 3.65
C TRP A 45 19.30 -11.05 4.73
N TYR A 46 18.29 -10.37 5.28
CA TYR A 46 18.50 -9.38 6.33
C TYR A 46 17.58 -9.60 7.53
N GLN A 47 18.07 -9.15 8.69
CA GLN A 47 17.29 -8.95 9.90
C GLN A 47 17.67 -7.61 10.53
N LYS A 48 16.69 -6.73 10.61
CA LYS A 48 16.80 -5.36 11.10
C LYS A 48 15.94 -5.20 12.35
N VAL A 49 16.55 -4.75 13.45
CA VAL A 49 15.89 -4.50 14.71
C VAL A 49 16.01 -3.01 15.03
N THR A 50 14.87 -2.32 15.06
CA THR A 50 14.79 -0.92 15.48
C THR A 50 14.30 -0.87 16.92
N GLU A 51 15.09 -0.24 17.77
CA GLU A 51 14.83 -0.02 19.19
C GLU A 51 14.47 1.44 19.44
N ASP A 52 13.69 1.67 20.50
CA ASP A 52 13.34 3.00 20.97
C ASP A 52 12.54 3.84 19.96
N LEU A 53 11.58 3.21 19.26
CA LEU A 53 10.66 3.86 18.34
C LEU A 53 9.96 5.06 18.98
N LEU A 54 9.99 6.20 18.30
CA LEU A 54 9.35 7.44 18.66
C LEU A 54 7.90 7.44 18.17
N LEU A 55 6.98 7.04 19.04
CA LEU A 55 5.56 6.99 18.72
C LEU A 55 4.75 7.89 19.66
N SER A 56 3.72 8.53 19.12
CA SER A 56 2.72 9.26 19.91
C SER A 56 1.75 8.28 20.53
N ARG A 57 1.98 7.91 21.80
CA ARG A 57 1.08 7.01 22.53
C ARG A 57 -0.06 7.79 23.20
N PRO A 58 -1.27 7.21 23.30
CA PRO A 58 -2.36 7.83 24.03
C PRO A 58 -2.06 7.89 25.54
N ILE A 59 -2.51 8.96 26.19
CA ILE A 59 -2.48 9.15 27.65
C ILE A 59 -3.85 9.62 28.15
N THR A 60 -4.07 9.50 29.46
CA THR A 60 -5.34 9.89 30.08
C THR A 60 -5.56 11.40 29.97
N SER A 61 -6.76 11.78 29.52
CA SER A 61 -7.20 13.17 29.30
C SER A 61 -7.26 14.02 30.58
N THR A 62 -7.20 13.42 31.76
CA THR A 62 -7.11 14.11 33.06
C THR A 62 -5.88 15.01 33.16
N SER A 63 -4.84 14.75 32.36
CA SER A 63 -3.64 15.57 32.26
C SER A 63 -3.80 16.83 31.38
N GLY A 64 -4.94 16.99 30.69
CA GLY A 64 -5.17 18.05 29.70
C GLY A 64 -4.60 17.77 28.31
N GLN A 65 -3.89 16.65 28.13
CA GLN A 65 -3.46 16.12 26.82
C GLN A 65 -3.98 14.70 26.63
N THR A 66 -4.08 14.27 25.37
CA THR A 66 -4.53 12.91 25.01
C THR A 66 -3.42 12.05 24.43
N THR A 67 -2.25 12.61 24.11
CA THR A 67 -1.07 11.89 23.61
C THR A 67 0.24 12.43 24.17
N VAL A 68 1.29 11.61 24.14
CA VAL A 68 2.68 12.01 24.43
C VAL A 68 3.63 11.30 23.47
N LEU A 69 4.65 12.02 23.00
CA LEU A 69 5.73 11.44 22.20
C LEU A 69 6.82 10.88 23.13
N GLU A 70 7.09 9.59 23.01
CA GLU A 70 8.07 8.86 23.83
C GLU A 70 8.72 7.75 22.99
N ASN A 71 9.88 7.26 23.44
CA ASN A 71 10.51 6.04 22.91
C ASN A 71 9.76 4.81 23.47
N VAL A 72 8.73 4.34 22.77
CA VAL A 72 7.70 3.44 23.33
C VAL A 72 7.63 2.08 22.67
N GLY A 73 8.52 1.73 21.75
CA GLY A 73 8.48 0.40 21.15
C GLY A 73 9.74 -0.04 20.44
N ASN A 74 9.78 -1.34 20.14
CA ASN A 74 10.78 -1.93 19.27
C ASN A 74 10.05 -2.66 18.13
N MET A 75 10.71 -2.76 16.99
CA MET A 75 10.23 -3.52 15.85
C MET A 75 11.35 -4.32 15.19
N GLU A 76 10.96 -5.38 14.51
CA GLU A 76 11.83 -6.20 13.67
C GLU A 76 11.29 -6.22 12.23
N ASN A 77 12.20 -6.07 11.29
CA ASN A 77 12.01 -6.37 9.88
C ASN A 77 12.95 -7.50 9.50
N ARG A 78 12.39 -8.60 9.00
CA ARG A 78 13.18 -9.73 8.50
C ARG A 78 12.74 -10.05 7.09
N GLY A 79 13.70 -10.11 6.18
CA GLY A 79 13.39 -10.25 4.77
C GLY A 79 14.43 -10.99 3.98
N PHE A 80 14.06 -11.24 2.73
CA PHE A 80 14.93 -11.77 1.69
C PHE A 80 14.70 -10.93 0.44
N GLU A 81 15.75 -10.61 -0.28
CA GLU A 81 15.71 -9.91 -1.56
C GLU A 81 16.39 -10.78 -2.60
N LEU A 82 15.77 -10.90 -3.78
CA LEU A 82 16.30 -11.63 -4.91
C LEU A 82 16.33 -10.73 -6.13
N GLY A 83 17.52 -10.52 -6.67
CA GLY A 83 17.77 -9.93 -7.97
C GLY A 83 18.19 -11.00 -8.97
N LEU A 84 17.63 -10.94 -10.18
CA LEU A 84 18.01 -11.77 -11.31
C LEU A 84 18.21 -10.89 -12.54
N ASN A 85 19.45 -10.84 -13.03
CA ASN A 85 19.78 -10.14 -14.27
C ASN A 85 20.17 -11.17 -15.33
N THR A 86 19.53 -11.14 -16.49
CA THR A 86 19.77 -12.10 -17.57
C THR A 86 20.05 -11.43 -18.91
N VAL A 87 21.00 -12.01 -19.64
CA VAL A 87 21.23 -11.79 -21.07
C VAL A 87 20.52 -12.88 -21.84
N ASN A 88 19.22 -12.70 -22.10
CA ASN A 88 18.38 -13.70 -22.76
C ASN A 88 18.84 -13.98 -24.19
N PHE A 89 19.19 -12.92 -24.92
CA PHE A 89 19.70 -13.02 -26.27
C PHE A 89 20.69 -11.91 -26.58
N GLN A 90 21.80 -12.26 -27.22
CA GLN A 90 22.84 -11.32 -27.62
C GLN A 90 23.36 -11.73 -29.00
N SER A 91 22.94 -11.02 -30.04
CA SER A 91 23.53 -11.21 -31.37
C SER A 91 24.98 -10.71 -31.41
N GLN A 92 25.82 -11.45 -32.14
CA GLN A 92 27.20 -11.04 -32.44
C GLN A 92 27.26 -9.93 -33.51
N SER A 93 26.17 -9.70 -34.24
CA SER A 93 26.08 -8.59 -35.20
C SER A 93 25.84 -7.26 -34.46
N GLY A 94 26.57 -6.22 -34.85
CA GLY A 94 26.42 -4.87 -34.28
C GLY A 94 25.01 -4.27 -34.41
N ARG A 95 24.19 -4.78 -35.34
CA ARG A 95 22.77 -4.40 -35.51
C ARG A 95 21.77 -5.51 -35.15
N GLY A 96 22.27 -6.64 -34.66
CA GLY A 96 21.42 -7.78 -34.33
C GLY A 96 20.58 -7.54 -33.08
N PHE A 97 19.61 -8.42 -32.87
CA PHE A 97 18.72 -8.38 -31.71
C PHE A 97 19.51 -8.60 -30.41
N LYS A 98 19.16 -7.83 -29.38
CA LYS A 98 19.63 -8.01 -28.00
C LYS A 98 18.43 -7.94 -27.07
N TRP A 99 18.39 -8.79 -26.05
CA TRP A 99 17.35 -8.81 -25.04
C TRP A 99 17.94 -9.12 -23.67
N PHE A 100 17.71 -8.20 -22.74
CA PHE A 100 18.07 -8.28 -21.33
C PHE A 100 16.80 -8.25 -20.48
N THR A 101 16.83 -8.97 -19.36
CA THR A 101 15.78 -8.91 -18.33
C THR A 101 16.43 -8.64 -16.98
N ASP A 102 15.84 -7.70 -16.25
CA ASP A 102 16.18 -7.38 -14.88
C ASP A 102 14.93 -7.67 -14.04
N PHE A 103 15.00 -8.64 -13.13
CA PHE A 103 13.93 -9.00 -12.22
C PHE A 103 14.39 -8.78 -10.78
N ASN A 104 13.52 -8.20 -9.96
CA ASN A 104 13.72 -8.14 -8.52
C ASN A 104 12.42 -8.48 -7.79
N ILE A 105 12.59 -9.06 -6.61
CA ILE A 105 11.50 -9.37 -5.69
C ILE A 105 12.04 -9.33 -4.25
N SER A 106 11.26 -8.72 -3.37
CA SER A 106 11.56 -8.60 -1.95
C SER A 106 10.41 -9.19 -1.13
N TRP A 107 10.78 -9.91 -0.07
CA TRP A 107 9.89 -10.35 1.00
C TRP A 107 10.33 -9.68 2.29
N ASN A 108 9.39 -9.10 3.04
CA ASN A 108 9.70 -8.45 4.32
C ASN A 108 8.58 -8.70 5.31
N LYS A 109 8.92 -9.37 6.41
CA LYS A 109 8.02 -9.53 7.54
C LYS A 109 8.34 -8.47 8.57
N ASN A 110 7.35 -7.61 8.82
CA ASN A 110 7.40 -6.62 9.88
C ASN A 110 6.71 -7.15 11.14
N LYS A 111 7.27 -6.87 12.32
CA LYS A 111 6.71 -7.27 13.61
C LYS A 111 7.05 -6.27 14.70
N VAL A 112 6.06 -5.85 15.48
CA VAL A 112 6.28 -5.13 16.74
C VAL A 112 6.76 -6.12 17.79
N THR A 113 7.93 -5.87 18.38
CA THR A 113 8.59 -6.81 19.32
C THR A 113 8.49 -6.36 20.77
N LYS A 114 8.24 -5.08 21.01
CA LYS A 114 8.07 -4.52 22.36
C LYS A 114 7.24 -3.25 22.30
N LEU A 115 6.42 -3.00 23.31
CA LEU A 115 5.78 -1.71 23.56
C LEU A 115 5.98 -1.25 25.00
N PHE A 116 5.72 0.02 25.29
CA PHE A 116 5.64 0.51 26.66
C PHE A 116 4.58 -0.28 27.44
N ARG A 117 5.04 -1.07 28.43
CA ARG A 117 4.20 -2.00 29.24
C ARG A 117 3.45 -3.05 28.43
N ASP A 118 3.88 -3.33 27.20
CA ASP A 118 3.19 -4.21 26.24
C ASP A 118 1.72 -3.80 25.97
N GLU A 119 1.37 -2.54 26.24
CA GLU A 119 0.03 -2.00 26.02
C GLU A 119 -0.18 -1.67 24.54
N PRO A 120 -1.15 -2.31 23.86
CA PRO A 120 -1.47 -1.99 22.49
C PRO A 120 -2.25 -0.67 22.39
N PHE A 121 -2.14 0.01 21.24
CA PHE A 121 -2.89 1.23 21.01
C PHE A 121 -3.43 1.33 19.58
N PRO A 122 -4.62 1.93 19.39
CA PRO A 122 -5.19 2.15 18.08
C PRO A 122 -4.48 3.28 17.33
N VAL A 123 -4.38 3.14 16.02
CA VAL A 123 -3.79 4.10 15.09
C VAL A 123 -4.58 4.14 13.79
N GLY A 124 -4.27 5.13 12.94
CA GLY A 124 -4.91 5.28 11.63
C GLY A 124 -6.34 5.84 11.69
N LEU A 125 -6.90 6.04 10.50
CA LEU A 125 -8.23 6.64 10.33
C LEU A 125 -9.29 5.76 11.01
N TYR A 126 -10.11 6.38 11.87
CA TYR A 126 -11.12 5.71 12.68
C TYR A 126 -10.59 4.58 13.58
N SER A 127 -9.31 4.62 13.98
CA SER A 127 -8.72 3.56 14.84
C SER A 127 -8.81 2.16 14.23
N THR A 128 -8.74 2.08 12.89
CA THR A 128 -8.84 0.83 12.13
C THR A 128 -7.56 0.02 12.11
N SER A 129 -6.44 0.63 12.51
CA SER A 129 -5.15 -0.01 12.64
C SER A 129 -4.76 -0.10 14.11
N ARG A 130 -3.87 -1.03 14.45
CA ARG A 130 -3.44 -1.26 15.82
C ARG A 130 -1.97 -1.60 15.87
N VAL A 131 -1.28 -0.98 16.82
CA VAL A 131 0.10 -1.33 17.16
C VAL A 131 0.03 -2.26 18.35
N GLU A 132 0.46 -3.51 18.17
CA GLU A 132 0.41 -4.55 19.19
C GLU A 132 1.60 -5.51 19.05
N VAL A 133 2.21 -5.87 20.18
CA VAL A 133 3.33 -6.82 20.20
C VAL A 133 2.90 -8.15 19.58
N GLY A 134 3.72 -8.68 18.69
CA GLY A 134 3.41 -9.92 17.97
C GLY A 134 2.86 -9.72 16.56
N HIS A 135 2.33 -8.53 16.26
CA HIS A 135 1.68 -8.21 14.98
C HIS A 135 2.53 -7.26 14.12
N PRO A 136 2.30 -7.21 12.80
CA PRO A 136 2.87 -6.18 11.95
C PRO A 136 2.46 -4.78 12.42
N LEU A 137 3.36 -3.81 12.27
CA LEU A 137 3.10 -2.40 12.52
C LEU A 137 1.93 -1.96 11.63
N SER A 138 0.96 -1.28 12.23
CA SER A 138 -0.26 -0.80 11.54
C SER A 138 -1.16 -1.93 11.02
N ALA A 139 -1.10 -3.14 11.60
CA ALA A 139 -2.05 -4.21 11.25
C ALA A 139 -3.49 -3.76 11.48
N PHE A 140 -4.39 -4.15 10.57
CA PHE A 140 -5.79 -3.73 10.63
C PHE A 140 -6.56 -4.53 11.66
N TYR A 141 -7.24 -3.83 12.57
CA TYR A 141 -7.98 -4.39 13.70
C TYR A 141 -9.37 -3.76 13.81
N THR A 142 -10.40 -4.53 13.44
CA THR A 142 -11.78 -4.03 13.35
C THR A 142 -12.79 -5.17 13.46
N LEU A 143 -14.08 -4.86 13.38
CA LEU A 143 -15.15 -5.86 13.31
C LEU A 143 -15.06 -6.65 12.00
N ARG A 144 -15.25 -7.97 12.05
CA ARG A 144 -15.30 -8.80 10.84
C ARG A 144 -16.74 -8.92 10.37
N PHE A 145 -17.05 -8.30 9.24
CA PHE A 145 -18.29 -8.53 8.50
C PHE A 145 -18.31 -9.96 7.95
N ASP A 146 -19.39 -10.69 8.18
CA ASP A 146 -19.50 -12.10 7.84
C ASP A 146 -20.48 -12.32 6.67
N SER A 147 -21.71 -11.81 6.79
CA SER A 147 -22.75 -12.01 5.78
C SER A 147 -23.90 -10.99 5.87
N VAL A 148 -24.88 -11.14 4.98
CA VAL A 148 -26.17 -10.47 5.07
C VAL A 148 -27.23 -11.50 5.39
N ASN A 149 -28.05 -11.26 6.42
CA ASN A 149 -29.15 -12.14 6.77
C ASN A 149 -30.16 -12.18 5.60
N SER A 150 -30.39 -13.34 5.00
CA SER A 150 -31.26 -13.45 3.82
C SER A 150 -32.74 -13.15 4.10
N GLN A 151 -33.18 -13.24 5.36
CA GLN A 151 -34.56 -12.98 5.75
C GLN A 151 -34.81 -11.53 6.13
N THR A 152 -33.85 -10.86 6.76
CA THR A 152 -34.01 -9.48 7.25
C THR A 152 -33.25 -8.44 6.44
N GLY A 153 -32.22 -8.85 5.70
CA GLY A 153 -31.31 -7.95 4.99
C GLY A 153 -30.30 -7.25 5.89
N ASP A 154 -30.23 -7.59 7.17
CA ASP A 154 -29.32 -6.97 8.12
C ASP A 154 -27.88 -7.49 7.93
N ALA A 155 -26.90 -6.63 8.19
CA ALA A 155 -25.51 -7.04 8.28
C ALA A 155 -25.32 -8.00 9.46
N VAL A 156 -24.50 -9.03 9.24
CA VAL A 156 -24.11 -10.02 10.25
C VAL A 156 -22.61 -9.95 10.43
N PHE A 157 -22.18 -9.87 11.68
CA PHE A 157 -20.77 -9.79 12.07
C PHE A 157 -20.36 -11.05 12.81
N PHE A 158 -19.07 -11.35 12.75
CA PHE A 158 -18.47 -12.37 13.56
C PHE A 158 -18.49 -11.94 15.03
N ASP A 159 -19.22 -12.71 15.84
CA ASP A 159 -19.21 -12.64 17.29
C ASP A 159 -18.04 -13.50 17.81
N LYS A 160 -17.04 -12.84 18.39
CA LYS A 160 -15.80 -13.50 18.82
C LYS A 160 -15.98 -14.15 20.18
N ASN A 161 -16.76 -13.54 21.06
CA ASN A 161 -16.92 -13.99 22.45
C ASN A 161 -18.19 -14.84 22.66
N GLY A 162 -19.09 -14.87 21.67
CA GLY A 162 -20.30 -15.68 21.66
C GLY A 162 -21.43 -15.14 22.55
N ASP A 163 -21.39 -13.87 22.93
CA ASP A 163 -22.38 -13.26 23.84
C ASP A 163 -23.60 -12.66 23.12
N GLY A 164 -23.59 -12.63 21.78
CA GLY A 164 -24.65 -12.11 20.93
C GLY A 164 -24.64 -10.58 20.75
N ASN A 165 -23.72 -9.85 21.39
CA ASN A 165 -23.62 -8.39 21.35
C ASN A 165 -22.35 -7.94 20.61
N ILE A 166 -22.48 -7.60 19.33
CA ILE A 166 -21.35 -7.12 18.52
C ILE A 166 -20.84 -5.77 19.04
N ASN A 167 -19.63 -5.76 19.59
CA ASN A 167 -19.02 -4.58 20.20
C ASN A 167 -17.48 -4.53 20.04
N ALA A 168 -16.79 -3.71 20.83
CA ALA A 168 -15.34 -3.54 20.74
C ALA A 168 -14.53 -4.83 21.05
N ASP A 169 -15.08 -5.71 21.88
CA ASP A 169 -14.46 -6.98 22.28
C ASP A 169 -14.43 -8.00 21.12
N ASP A 170 -15.28 -7.81 20.11
CA ASP A 170 -15.38 -8.66 18.90
C ASP A 170 -14.41 -8.30 17.79
N ARG A 171 -13.64 -7.21 17.96
CA ARG A 171 -12.66 -6.82 16.97
C ARG A 171 -11.57 -7.90 16.85
N VAL A 172 -11.11 -8.08 15.62
CA VAL A 172 -10.07 -9.04 15.25
C VAL A 172 -9.09 -8.40 14.27
N PHE A 173 -7.90 -8.96 14.19
CA PHE A 173 -6.97 -8.63 13.11
C PHE A 173 -7.52 -9.18 11.80
N ILE A 174 -7.72 -8.31 10.82
CA ILE A 174 -8.28 -8.70 9.51
C ILE A 174 -7.23 -8.75 8.40
N GLY A 175 -6.06 -8.15 8.61
CA GLY A 175 -4.93 -8.22 7.69
C GLY A 175 -3.85 -7.17 7.95
N SER A 176 -2.93 -7.04 6.99
CA SER A 176 -1.73 -6.22 7.08
C SER A 176 -1.64 -5.24 5.91
N PRO A 177 -1.16 -4.00 6.13
CA PRO A 177 -0.84 -3.07 5.04
C PRO A 177 0.48 -3.41 4.33
N HIS A 178 1.30 -4.31 4.90
CA HIS A 178 2.57 -4.74 4.31
C HIS A 178 2.33 -5.90 3.34
N PRO A 179 2.82 -5.82 2.09
CA PRO A 179 2.73 -6.92 1.14
C PRO A 179 3.56 -8.12 1.60
N ASP A 180 3.09 -9.32 1.28
CA ASP A 180 3.86 -10.55 1.48
C ASP A 180 5.13 -10.53 0.62
N TYR A 181 5.02 -9.98 -0.59
CA TYR A 181 6.13 -9.66 -1.47
C TYR A 181 5.78 -8.57 -2.47
N TRP A 182 6.81 -7.92 -3.00
CA TRP A 182 6.71 -6.93 -4.06
C TRP A 182 7.97 -6.92 -4.91
N GLY A 183 7.91 -6.31 -6.08
CA GLY A 183 9.06 -6.26 -6.97
C GLY A 183 8.76 -5.67 -8.32
N GLY A 184 9.66 -5.95 -9.25
CA GLY A 184 9.55 -5.46 -10.61
C GLY A 184 10.26 -6.33 -11.64
N LEU A 185 9.82 -6.17 -12.88
CA LEU A 185 10.38 -6.84 -14.05
C LEU A 185 10.61 -5.80 -15.14
N THR A 186 11.88 -5.58 -15.48
CA THR A 186 12.29 -4.76 -16.62
C THR A 186 12.71 -5.67 -17.76
N ASN A 187 12.23 -5.38 -18.97
CA ASN A 187 12.79 -5.96 -20.19
C ASN A 187 13.36 -4.86 -21.06
N GLN A 188 14.56 -5.10 -21.58
CA GLN A 188 15.26 -4.18 -22.47
C GLN A 188 15.62 -4.92 -23.74
N MET A 189 15.05 -4.48 -24.87
CA MET A 189 15.25 -5.09 -26.18
C MET A 189 15.80 -4.05 -27.13
N SER A 190 16.71 -4.43 -28.04
CA SER A 190 17.18 -3.54 -29.09
C SER A 190 17.48 -4.30 -30.38
N TRP A 191 17.21 -3.66 -31.52
CA TRP A 191 17.49 -4.21 -32.85
C TRP A 191 17.54 -3.11 -33.89
N GLY A 192 18.54 -3.11 -34.79
CA GLY A 192 18.53 -2.25 -35.97
C GLY A 192 18.32 -0.74 -35.71
N GLY A 193 18.72 -0.22 -34.55
CA GLY A 193 18.50 1.18 -34.15
C GLY A 193 17.28 1.41 -33.25
N PHE A 194 16.33 0.46 -33.20
CA PHE A 194 15.21 0.48 -32.26
C PHE A 194 15.64 0.00 -30.87
N ASP A 195 15.01 0.57 -29.86
CA ASP A 195 15.07 0.10 -28.48
C ASP A 195 13.69 0.11 -27.82
N LEU A 196 13.36 -0.96 -27.11
CA LEU A 196 12.12 -1.11 -26.34
C LEU A 196 12.48 -1.41 -24.90
N ARG A 197 11.95 -0.61 -23.98
CA ARG A 197 11.99 -0.87 -22.55
C ARG A 197 10.57 -1.05 -22.03
N THR A 198 10.33 -2.13 -21.31
CA THR A 198 9.10 -2.33 -20.54
C THR A 198 9.43 -2.49 -19.07
N PHE A 199 8.58 -1.95 -18.20
CA PHE A 199 8.69 -2.08 -16.76
C PHE A 199 7.34 -2.47 -16.17
N PHE A 200 7.33 -3.63 -15.51
CA PHE A 200 6.23 -4.10 -14.69
C PHE A 200 6.59 -3.94 -13.22
N GLN A 201 5.63 -3.50 -12.42
CA GLN A 201 5.72 -3.41 -10.97
C GLN A 201 4.59 -4.27 -10.37
N PHE A 202 4.85 -4.97 -9.27
CA PHE A 202 3.84 -5.79 -8.60
C PHE A 202 4.00 -5.79 -7.09
N ALA A 203 2.90 -6.05 -6.39
CA ALA A 203 2.83 -6.31 -4.96
C ALA A 203 1.68 -7.29 -4.68
N GLN A 204 1.85 -8.17 -3.70
CA GLN A 204 0.88 -9.22 -3.35
C GLN A 204 0.65 -9.28 -1.85
N GLY A 205 -0.60 -9.46 -1.43
CA GLY A 205 -0.99 -9.89 -0.09
C GLY A 205 -1.23 -8.77 0.93
N HIS A 206 -1.03 -7.50 0.56
CA HIS A 206 -1.42 -6.39 1.43
C HIS A 206 -2.91 -6.09 1.30
N MET A 207 -3.46 -5.53 2.38
CA MET A 207 -4.81 -5.01 2.40
C MET A 207 -4.80 -3.48 2.34
N ILE A 208 -5.88 -2.92 1.80
CA ILE A 208 -6.11 -1.48 1.72
C ILE A 208 -7.42 -1.16 2.43
N PHE A 209 -7.39 -0.18 3.33
CA PHE A 209 -8.61 0.41 3.88
C PHE A 209 -9.17 1.43 2.88
N ASN A 210 -10.26 1.06 2.20
CA ASN A 210 -11.02 1.94 1.32
C ASN A 210 -12.02 2.76 2.15
N ALA A 211 -11.56 3.87 2.73
CA ALA A 211 -12.35 4.66 3.66
C ALA A 211 -13.53 5.40 2.98
N ILE A 212 -13.51 5.54 1.65
CA ILE A 212 -14.65 6.11 0.90
C ILE A 212 -15.88 5.21 1.04
N GLY A 213 -15.68 3.89 1.14
CA GLY A 213 -16.77 2.92 1.33
C GLY A 213 -17.59 3.19 2.59
N VAL A 214 -17.00 3.77 3.64
CA VAL A 214 -17.71 4.15 4.89
C VAL A 214 -18.81 5.19 4.63
N PHE A 215 -18.71 5.97 3.56
CA PHE A 215 -19.72 6.97 3.19
C PHE A 215 -20.55 6.52 1.98
N ALA A 216 -19.92 5.83 1.03
CA ALA A 216 -20.54 5.47 -0.24
C ALA A 216 -21.20 4.07 -0.25
N ASP A 217 -20.94 3.20 0.72
CA ASP A 217 -21.41 1.79 0.80
C ASP A 217 -21.88 1.37 2.21
N ASP A 218 -22.31 2.34 3.00
CA ASP A 218 -22.74 2.27 4.40
C ASP A 218 -24.15 1.71 4.64
N GLY A 219 -24.83 1.30 3.57
CA GLY A 219 -26.24 0.92 3.65
C GLY A 219 -27.21 2.11 3.57
N GLY A 220 -26.76 3.30 3.13
CA GLY A 220 -27.64 4.41 2.80
C GLY A 220 -27.95 5.39 3.94
N TYR A 221 -27.08 5.45 4.94
CA TYR A 221 -27.18 6.37 6.09
C TYR A 221 -26.63 7.77 5.76
N TYR A 222 -25.48 7.86 5.09
CA TYR A 222 -24.87 9.10 4.63
C TYR A 222 -25.45 9.58 3.28
N ASN A 223 -25.41 10.89 3.04
CA ASN A 223 -25.94 11.54 1.84
C ASN A 223 -24.98 11.54 0.64
N ASP A 224 -23.79 10.95 0.79
CA ASP A 224 -22.82 10.81 -0.30
C ASP A 224 -23.40 10.01 -1.47
N ASN A 225 -22.90 10.34 -2.66
CA ASN A 225 -23.18 9.50 -3.82
C ASN A 225 -22.62 8.09 -3.57
N LYS A 226 -23.34 7.07 -4.02
CA LYS A 226 -23.05 5.67 -3.68
C LYS A 226 -22.29 4.97 -4.79
N PHE A 227 -21.47 3.98 -4.46
CA PHE A 227 -20.89 3.13 -5.49
C PHE A 227 -21.95 2.23 -6.12
N LYS A 228 -21.70 1.79 -7.36
CA LYS A 228 -22.62 0.93 -8.11
C LYS A 228 -22.95 -0.38 -7.37
N ARG A 229 -22.10 -0.84 -6.44
CA ARG A 229 -22.33 -2.07 -5.67
C ARG A 229 -23.64 -2.01 -4.87
N VAL A 230 -24.07 -0.84 -4.38
CA VAL A 230 -25.33 -0.65 -3.65
C VAL A 230 -26.58 -1.04 -4.45
N LEU A 231 -26.48 -1.13 -5.79
CA LEU A 231 -27.55 -1.67 -6.62
C LEU A 231 -27.80 -3.16 -6.40
N LYS A 232 -26.84 -3.88 -5.81
CA LYS A 232 -26.95 -5.29 -5.43
C LYS A 232 -27.48 -5.50 -4.01
N ARG A 233 -27.90 -4.43 -3.31
CA ARG A 233 -28.44 -4.53 -1.95
C ARG A 233 -29.58 -5.53 -1.82
N TRP A 234 -29.72 -6.07 -0.62
CA TRP A 234 -30.86 -6.90 -0.26
C TRP A 234 -32.16 -6.10 -0.41
N GLN A 235 -33.20 -6.72 -0.95
CA GLN A 235 -34.50 -6.07 -1.19
C GLN A 235 -35.67 -6.82 -0.59
N LYS A 236 -35.62 -8.16 -0.52
CA LYS A 236 -36.72 -8.97 0.02
C LYS A 236 -36.22 -10.28 0.67
N PRO A 237 -37.02 -10.88 1.57
CA PRO A 237 -36.70 -12.17 2.17
C PRO A 237 -36.39 -13.24 1.13
N GLY A 238 -35.27 -13.94 1.33
CA GLY A 238 -34.72 -14.95 0.42
C GLY A 238 -33.63 -14.44 -0.53
N ASP A 239 -33.41 -13.13 -0.63
CA ASP A 239 -32.30 -12.59 -1.44
C ASP A 239 -30.94 -12.99 -0.84
N VAL A 240 -30.01 -13.41 -1.71
CA VAL A 240 -28.62 -13.74 -1.35
C VAL A 240 -27.69 -12.70 -1.95
N THR A 241 -27.06 -11.89 -1.09
CA THR A 241 -26.17 -10.80 -1.50
C THR A 241 -25.17 -10.47 -0.41
N THR A 242 -24.13 -9.71 -0.77
CA THR A 242 -23.11 -9.16 0.13
C THR A 242 -23.43 -7.74 0.60
N GLU A 243 -24.50 -7.13 0.05
CA GLU A 243 -24.87 -5.74 0.33
C GLU A 243 -26.12 -5.71 1.21
N PRO A 244 -26.03 -5.22 2.48
CA PRO A 244 -27.16 -5.12 3.38
C PRO A 244 -28.29 -4.28 2.82
N ARG A 245 -29.50 -4.42 3.37
CA ARG A 245 -30.64 -3.59 3.01
C ARG A 245 -30.31 -2.11 3.21
N ALA A 246 -30.91 -1.26 2.38
CA ALA A 246 -30.78 0.18 2.59
C ALA A 246 -31.59 0.63 3.81
N SER A 247 -31.03 1.52 4.62
CA SER A 247 -31.63 2.09 5.82
C SER A 247 -31.11 3.50 6.03
N TRP A 248 -32.03 4.46 5.97
CA TRP A 248 -31.75 5.87 6.26
C TRP A 248 -31.41 6.10 7.74
N ASP A 249 -31.94 5.28 8.64
CA ASP A 249 -31.78 5.39 10.09
C ASP A 249 -30.63 4.53 10.65
N GLY A 250 -29.83 3.89 9.78
CA GLY A 250 -28.67 3.09 10.19
C GLY A 250 -29.02 1.76 10.87
N THR A 251 -30.27 1.30 10.73
CA THR A 251 -30.82 0.11 11.42
C THR A 251 -30.54 -1.20 10.71
N SER A 252 -29.76 -1.24 9.63
CA SER A 252 -29.42 -2.46 8.87
C SER A 252 -28.40 -3.36 9.58
N GLY A 253 -28.61 -3.65 10.86
CA GLY A 253 -27.75 -4.54 11.65
C GLY A 253 -26.32 -4.04 11.78
N LEU A 254 -26.10 -2.75 12.09
CA LEU A 254 -24.77 -2.14 12.18
C LEU A 254 -24.02 -2.05 10.84
N ALA A 255 -24.71 -2.09 9.69
CA ALA A 255 -24.08 -1.94 8.37
C ALA A 255 -23.21 -0.66 8.21
N GLY A 256 -23.52 0.41 8.95
CA GLY A 256 -22.72 1.64 8.97
C GLY A 256 -21.49 1.58 9.88
N GLN A 257 -21.27 0.50 10.63
CA GLN A 257 -20.05 0.31 11.43
C GLN A 257 -18.87 -0.04 10.54
N ILE A 258 -17.71 0.54 10.86
CA ILE A 258 -16.47 0.24 10.15
C ILE A 258 -16.08 -1.20 10.44
N SER A 259 -15.85 -1.96 9.37
CA SER A 259 -15.60 -3.40 9.44
C SER A 259 -14.77 -3.86 8.25
N SER A 260 -14.42 -5.15 8.24
CA SER A 260 -13.70 -5.81 7.14
C SER A 260 -14.32 -5.59 5.76
N LYS A 261 -15.61 -5.21 5.65
CA LYS A 261 -16.26 -4.87 4.37
C LYS A 261 -15.55 -3.75 3.61
N TYR A 262 -14.89 -2.83 4.31
CA TYR A 262 -14.18 -1.69 3.71
C TYR A 262 -12.69 -1.95 3.50
N PHE A 263 -12.23 -3.18 3.73
CA PHE A 263 -10.85 -3.56 3.52
C PHE A 263 -10.79 -4.56 2.38
N GLU A 264 -9.93 -4.24 1.43
CA GLU A 264 -9.87 -4.95 0.16
C GLU A 264 -8.45 -5.45 -0.07
N ASP A 265 -8.31 -6.53 -0.84
CA ASP A 265 -7.00 -6.98 -1.31
C ASP A 265 -6.40 -5.90 -2.21
N GLY A 266 -5.18 -5.47 -1.86
CA GLY A 266 -4.42 -4.49 -2.59
C GLY A 266 -3.50 -5.09 -3.64
N SER A 267 -3.56 -6.40 -3.89
CA SER A 267 -2.61 -7.06 -4.78
C SER A 267 -2.75 -6.55 -6.20
N TYR A 268 -1.62 -6.34 -6.88
CA TYR A 268 -1.64 -5.84 -8.24
C TYR A 268 -0.40 -6.20 -9.05
N ILE A 269 -0.57 -6.16 -10.37
CA ILE A 269 0.51 -6.01 -11.34
C ILE A 269 0.21 -4.76 -12.16
N ARG A 270 1.22 -3.95 -12.44
CA ARG A 270 1.11 -2.73 -13.24
C ARG A 270 2.11 -2.75 -14.38
N LEU A 271 1.65 -2.56 -15.60
CA LEU A 271 2.48 -2.08 -16.70
C LEU A 271 2.78 -0.61 -16.45
N HIS A 272 3.83 -0.39 -15.67
CA HIS A 272 4.16 0.91 -15.13
C HIS A 272 4.78 1.79 -16.21
N GLU A 273 5.64 1.26 -17.08
CA GLU A 273 6.23 2.03 -18.16
C GLU A 273 6.48 1.19 -19.42
N VAL A 274 6.25 1.79 -20.58
CA VAL A 274 6.73 1.30 -21.87
C VAL A 274 7.37 2.47 -22.61
N THR A 275 8.62 2.31 -23.03
CA THR A 275 9.31 3.27 -23.88
C THR A 275 9.79 2.58 -25.15
N LEU A 276 9.37 3.10 -26.30
CA LEU A 276 9.89 2.71 -27.61
C LEU A 276 10.68 3.88 -28.19
N GLY A 277 11.93 3.62 -28.57
CA GLY A 277 12.79 4.60 -29.19
C GLY A 277 13.41 4.08 -30.49
N TYR A 278 13.91 5.04 -31.26
CA TYR A 278 14.68 4.79 -32.46
C TYR A 278 15.84 5.80 -32.55
N ARG A 279 17.06 5.26 -32.67
CA ARG A 279 18.26 6.04 -32.94
C ARG A 279 18.34 6.40 -34.41
N LEU A 280 18.38 7.69 -34.71
CA LEU A 280 18.45 8.19 -36.08
C LEU A 280 19.79 7.81 -36.72
N PRO A 281 19.83 7.46 -38.01
CA PRO A 281 21.08 7.30 -38.73
C PRO A 281 21.90 8.60 -38.71
N ALA A 282 23.23 8.48 -38.59
CA ALA A 282 24.13 9.64 -38.48
C ALA A 282 23.96 10.68 -39.60
N ARG A 283 23.60 10.26 -40.82
CA ARG A 283 23.31 11.17 -41.93
C ARG A 283 22.09 12.07 -41.67
N VAL A 284 21.04 11.51 -41.06
CA VAL A 284 19.81 12.24 -40.74
C VAL A 284 20.04 13.15 -39.54
N ALA A 285 20.70 12.64 -38.49
CA ALA A 285 21.07 13.44 -37.33
C ALA A 285 21.97 14.61 -37.73
N GLY A 286 22.99 14.36 -38.55
CA GLY A 286 23.91 15.39 -39.05
C GLY A 286 23.24 16.44 -39.92
N PHE A 287 22.24 16.09 -40.73
CA PHE A 287 21.43 17.08 -41.45
C PHE A 287 20.69 18.04 -40.51
N LEU A 288 20.30 17.58 -39.32
CA LEU A 288 19.65 18.39 -38.29
C LEU A 288 20.65 19.12 -37.38
N GLY A 289 21.96 18.97 -37.62
CA GLY A 289 23.00 19.54 -36.74
C GLY A 289 23.08 18.86 -35.37
N LEU A 290 22.67 17.60 -35.28
CA LEU A 290 22.63 16.83 -34.04
C LEU A 290 23.52 15.59 -34.12
N GLN A 291 24.02 15.14 -32.97
CA GLN A 291 24.78 13.91 -32.78
C GLN A 291 24.01 12.94 -31.88
N GLU A 292 24.17 11.64 -32.14
CA GLU A 292 23.59 10.53 -31.36
C GLU A 292 22.08 10.67 -31.08
N THR A 293 21.34 11.20 -32.05
CA THR A 293 19.93 11.54 -31.86
C THR A 293 19.03 10.31 -31.74
N ARG A 294 18.14 10.32 -30.75
CA ARG A 294 17.09 9.33 -30.53
C ARG A 294 15.75 10.03 -30.40
N VAL A 295 14.76 9.54 -31.15
CA VAL A 295 13.35 9.90 -30.96
C VAL A 295 12.65 8.79 -30.21
N TYR A 296 11.74 9.13 -29.30
CA TYR A 296 11.05 8.13 -28.49
C TYR A 296 9.64 8.54 -28.10
N VAL A 297 8.85 7.52 -27.80
CA VAL A 297 7.56 7.63 -27.13
C VAL A 297 7.61 6.82 -25.85
N SER A 298 7.20 7.41 -24.73
CA SER A 298 7.04 6.72 -23.45
C SER A 298 5.60 6.86 -22.96
N GLY A 299 5.08 5.79 -22.38
CA GLY A 299 3.82 5.75 -21.68
C GLY A 299 4.03 5.27 -20.25
N ARG A 300 3.49 5.99 -19.27
CA ARG A 300 3.55 5.63 -17.83
C ARG A 300 2.16 5.38 -17.25
N ASN A 301 2.09 4.49 -16.25
CA ASN A 301 0.85 4.04 -15.61
C ASN A 301 -0.18 3.52 -16.62
N LEU A 302 0.27 2.67 -17.55
CA LEU A 302 -0.51 2.26 -18.71
C LEU A 302 -1.67 1.34 -18.33
N LYS A 303 -1.43 0.34 -17.47
CA LYS A 303 -2.48 -0.58 -17.02
C LYS A 303 -2.12 -1.17 -15.67
N THR A 304 -3.09 -1.18 -14.76
CA THR A 304 -3.04 -1.92 -13.49
C THR A 304 -4.06 -3.06 -13.56
N TRP A 305 -3.64 -4.26 -13.20
CA TRP A 305 -4.48 -5.43 -12.97
C TRP A 305 -4.55 -5.64 -11.46
N THR A 306 -5.75 -5.58 -10.89
CA THR A 306 -6.04 -5.69 -9.46
C THR A 306 -7.54 -5.96 -9.28
N ASP A 307 -7.91 -6.61 -8.19
CA ASP A 307 -9.31 -6.75 -7.76
C ASP A 307 -9.76 -5.62 -6.83
N TYR A 308 -8.83 -4.72 -6.45
CA TYR A 308 -9.13 -3.54 -5.66
C TYR A 308 -10.15 -2.64 -6.38
N SER A 309 -11.23 -2.27 -5.69
CA SER A 309 -12.32 -1.49 -6.30
C SER A 309 -12.05 0.02 -6.36
N GLY A 310 -11.04 0.51 -5.62
CA GLY A 310 -10.60 1.90 -5.64
C GLY A 310 -9.74 2.25 -6.86
N TYR A 311 -9.13 3.43 -6.84
CA TYR A 311 -8.44 3.96 -8.01
C TYR A 311 -7.02 3.41 -8.20
N SER A 312 -6.27 3.25 -7.11
CA SER A 312 -4.86 2.86 -7.17
C SER A 312 -4.50 1.98 -5.96
N PRO A 313 -4.05 0.73 -6.18
CA PRO A 313 -3.78 -0.22 -5.10
C PRO A 313 -2.46 0.03 -4.33
N ASP A 314 -1.73 1.09 -4.68
CA ASP A 314 -0.48 1.54 -4.05
C ASP A 314 -0.66 2.89 -3.31
N VAL A 315 -1.91 3.28 -3.04
CA VAL A 315 -2.26 4.55 -2.42
C VAL A 315 -2.13 4.54 -0.90
N ASN A 316 -1.69 5.66 -0.33
CA ASN A 316 -1.76 5.93 1.10
C ASN A 316 -2.06 7.42 1.34
N SER A 317 -3.28 7.87 1.00
CA SER A 317 -3.61 9.31 0.99
C SER A 317 -3.84 9.89 2.38
N ASN A 318 -4.28 9.08 3.35
CA ASN A 318 -4.54 9.52 4.72
C ASN A 318 -3.50 9.03 5.75
N GLY A 319 -2.45 8.34 5.29
CA GLY A 319 -1.31 7.90 6.10
C GLY A 319 -0.04 8.76 5.94
N SER A 320 -0.08 9.79 5.09
CA SER A 320 1.11 10.59 4.71
C SER A 320 1.77 11.38 5.86
N GLY A 321 1.13 11.48 7.04
CA GLY A 321 1.67 12.14 8.23
C GLY A 321 2.00 11.22 9.41
N SER A 322 1.81 9.89 9.30
CA SER A 322 2.04 8.95 10.40
C SER A 322 2.77 7.69 9.94
N ASN A 323 3.88 7.37 10.61
CA ASN A 323 4.65 6.13 10.38
C ASN A 323 3.91 4.87 10.85
N THR A 324 2.76 5.03 11.50
CA THR A 324 1.94 3.93 12.05
C THR A 324 0.54 3.86 11.43
N ALA A 325 0.30 4.57 10.33
CA ALA A 325 -0.95 4.48 9.58
C ALA A 325 -0.62 4.31 8.10
N LEU A 326 -0.85 3.10 7.59
CA LEU A 326 -0.45 2.72 6.23
C LEU A 326 -1.67 2.23 5.44
N SER A 327 -1.51 2.19 4.11
CA SER A 327 -2.47 1.57 3.18
C SER A 327 -3.92 2.02 3.39
N THR A 328 -4.13 3.33 3.54
CA THR A 328 -5.46 3.93 3.67
C THR A 328 -5.76 4.85 2.49
N GLU A 329 -6.82 4.55 1.74
CA GLU A 329 -7.37 5.41 0.71
C GLU A 329 -8.55 6.22 1.26
N PHE A 330 -8.44 7.54 1.14
CA PHE A 330 -9.54 8.46 1.40
C PHE A 330 -9.54 9.58 0.36
N TYR A 331 -10.57 9.58 -0.50
CA TYR A 331 -10.78 10.52 -1.63
C TYR A 331 -9.51 10.83 -2.44
N ALA A 332 -8.67 9.81 -2.68
CA ALA A 332 -7.44 9.99 -3.44
C ALA A 332 -7.74 10.05 -4.94
N TYR A 333 -7.05 10.93 -5.66
CA TYR A 333 -7.11 10.93 -7.12
C TYR A 333 -6.24 9.81 -7.71
N PRO A 334 -6.68 9.15 -8.80
CA PRO A 334 -5.89 8.14 -9.49
C PRO A 334 -4.58 8.72 -10.03
N LEU A 335 -3.58 7.84 -10.17
CA LEU A 335 -2.39 8.13 -10.94
C LEU A 335 -2.76 8.37 -12.41
N ALA A 336 -2.35 9.52 -12.96
CA ALA A 336 -2.59 9.83 -14.35
C ALA A 336 -1.80 8.90 -15.27
N ARG A 337 -2.46 8.45 -16.34
CA ARG A 337 -1.77 7.81 -17.48
C ARG A 337 -1.17 8.91 -18.35
N THR A 338 0.15 8.91 -18.47
CA THR A 338 0.88 9.95 -19.22
C THR A 338 1.53 9.37 -20.45
N PHE A 339 1.41 10.06 -21.57
CA PHE A 339 2.15 9.77 -22.81
C PHE A 339 3.09 10.92 -23.11
N MET A 340 4.33 10.60 -23.43
CA MET A 340 5.39 11.58 -23.71
C MET A 340 6.04 11.23 -25.04
N PHE A 341 6.17 12.22 -25.91
CA PHE A 341 7.03 12.16 -27.08
C PHE A 341 8.27 13.01 -26.80
N GLY A 342 9.45 12.50 -27.14
CA GLY A 342 10.70 13.20 -26.87
C GLY A 342 11.78 12.95 -27.93
N ILE A 343 12.72 13.88 -27.99
CA ILE A 343 13.96 13.77 -28.74
C ILE A 343 15.12 13.99 -27.77
N SER A 344 16.12 13.12 -27.82
CA SER A 344 17.36 13.25 -27.05
C SER A 344 18.54 13.19 -28.02
N GLY A 345 19.45 14.15 -27.93
CA GLY A 345 20.66 14.19 -28.73
C GLY A 345 21.63 15.22 -28.17
N ALA A 346 22.88 15.18 -28.61
CA ALA A 346 23.88 16.20 -28.34
C ALA A 346 24.03 17.12 -29.57
N TRP A 347 24.47 18.35 -29.36
CA TRP A 347 24.90 19.28 -30.40
C TRP A 347 26.37 19.10 -30.72
#